data_AF-A0A4Z1KZF9-F1
#
_entry.id   AF-A0A4Z1KZF9-F1
#
_cell.length_a   1.000
_cell.length_b   1.000
_cell.length_c   1.000
_cell.angle_alpha   90.00
_cell.angle_beta   90.00
_cell.angle_gamma   90.00
#
_symmetry.space_group_name_H-M   'P 1'
#
loop_
_entity.id
_entity.type
_entity.pdbx_description
1 polymer ?
#
loop_
_entity_poly.entity_id
_entity_poly.type
_entity_poly.pdbx_seq_one_letter_code
_entity_poly.pdbx_strand_id
1 'polypeptide(L)'
;MEKLNHDSSRFRFSLPTEDLVSGLSLIYAPGYVDLVIKRYPRGQASQHIHSLKPGGSLFVLAILGGYKWKQNEFNHIVMIAGGAGITLMAQLLKGIFSNPLEKIKVTLLFGINTDEDALFRSEFDEIAKTYPDRFSVGYTITHLGLDSVFLKGRVTKELIKDALSKASNVHEKVFVCGPSAMEASLLGERNVSQGILGELGFGKDQFYKC
;
A
#
# COMPACT_ATOMS: atom_id res chain seq x y z
N MET A 1 2.77 -12.21 17.89
CA MET A 1 2.19 -12.37 16.53
C MET A 1 0.68 -12.23 16.67
N GLU A 2 0.09 -11.36 15.88
CA GLU A 2 -1.36 -11.18 15.78
C GLU A 2 -1.78 -11.59 14.37
N LYS A 3 -2.77 -12.48 14.24
CA LYS A 3 -3.29 -12.90 12.93
C LYS A 3 -4.31 -11.86 12.45
N LEU A 4 -4.13 -11.34 11.23
CA LEU A 4 -5.00 -10.30 10.66
C LEU A 4 -6.04 -10.90 9.71
N ASN A 5 -5.66 -11.90 8.92
CA ASN A 5 -6.56 -12.69 8.09
C ASN A 5 -6.00 -14.11 7.87
N HIS A 6 -6.46 -14.85 6.86
CA HIS A 6 -6.06 -16.23 6.65
C HIS A 6 -4.55 -16.42 6.34
N ASP A 7 -3.88 -15.43 5.74
CA ASP A 7 -2.47 -15.53 5.33
C ASP A 7 -1.56 -14.39 5.80
N SER A 8 -2.08 -13.37 6.46
CA SER A 8 -1.34 -12.19 6.89
C SER A 8 -1.37 -12.04 8.41
N SER A 9 -0.20 -11.72 8.97
CA SER A 9 -0.01 -11.52 10.40
C SER A 9 0.78 -10.25 10.68
N ARG A 10 0.48 -9.60 11.81
CA ARG A 10 1.28 -8.50 12.38
C ARG A 10 2.32 -9.06 13.35
N PHE A 11 3.56 -8.65 13.15
CA PHE A 11 4.70 -8.98 13.99
C PHE A 11 5.25 -7.69 14.59
N ARG A 12 5.30 -7.63 15.92
CA ARG A 12 5.88 -6.52 16.66
C ARG A 12 7.30 -6.86 17.09
N PHE A 13 8.27 -6.04 16.71
CA PHE A 13 9.66 -6.15 17.12
C PHE A 13 10.04 -4.93 17.94
N SER A 14 10.61 -5.13 19.12
CA SER A 14 11.26 -4.03 19.85
C SER A 14 12.47 -3.55 19.07
N LEU A 15 12.66 -2.23 19.01
CA LEU A 15 13.89 -1.66 18.48
C LEU A 15 15.07 -2.04 19.41
N PRO A 16 16.29 -2.25 18.87
CA PRO A 16 17.44 -2.63 19.66
C PRO A 16 17.79 -1.54 20.68
N THR A 17 18.23 -1.94 21.88
CA THR A 17 18.55 -1.03 22.97
C THR A 17 20.06 -0.71 23.08
N GLU A 18 20.97 -1.67 22.82
CA GLU A 18 22.43 -1.45 22.71
C GLU A 18 23.10 -2.55 21.83
N ASP A 19 24.21 -2.22 21.15
CA ASP A 19 25.22 -3.10 20.52
C ASP A 19 24.91 -3.99 19.30
N LEU A 20 23.79 -3.79 18.59
CA LEU A 20 23.47 -4.56 17.36
C LEU A 20 23.26 -3.70 16.10
N VAL A 21 24.03 -2.63 15.95
CA VAL A 21 23.94 -1.76 14.76
C VAL A 21 25.32 -1.53 14.19
N SER A 22 25.53 -1.89 12.92
CA SER A 22 26.74 -1.54 12.19
C SER A 22 26.79 -0.02 11.96
N GLY A 23 27.38 0.72 12.91
CA GLY A 23 27.93 2.06 12.69
C GLY A 23 26.96 3.25 12.60
N LEU A 24 25.73 3.14 13.11
CA LEU A 24 24.80 4.28 13.20
C LEU A 24 24.46 4.61 14.66
N SER A 25 24.61 5.88 15.06
CA SER A 25 24.16 6.37 16.36
C SER A 25 22.63 6.42 16.37
N LEU A 26 22.00 5.49 17.11
CA LEU A 26 20.56 5.52 17.32
C LEU A 26 20.22 6.53 18.41
N ILE A 27 19.28 7.43 18.11
CA ILE A 27 18.69 8.35 19.09
C ILE A 27 17.82 7.49 20.01
N TYR A 28 18.27 7.30 21.25
CA TYR A 28 17.64 6.47 22.28
C TYR A 28 16.16 6.82 22.49
N ALA A 29 15.27 6.01 21.91
CA ALA A 29 13.87 5.97 22.28
C ALA A 29 13.42 4.50 22.28
N PRO A 30 12.94 3.96 23.43
CA PRO A 30 12.28 2.66 23.42
C PRO A 30 11.11 2.73 22.44
N GLY A 31 11.08 1.78 21.51
CA GLY A 31 10.11 1.77 20.43
C GLY A 31 9.94 0.38 19.87
N TYR A 32 8.97 0.26 18.97
CA TYR A 32 8.72 -0.98 18.26
C TYR A 32 8.41 -0.69 16.79
N VAL A 33 8.66 -1.68 15.95
CA VAL A 33 8.19 -1.72 14.57
C VAL A 33 7.14 -2.83 14.44
N ASP A 34 6.01 -2.48 13.84
CA ASP A 34 5.00 -3.44 13.44
C ASP A 34 5.17 -3.77 11.95
N LEU A 35 5.47 -5.03 11.64
CA LEU A 35 5.55 -5.54 10.28
C LEU A 35 4.30 -6.38 10.00
N VAL A 36 3.57 -6.02 8.94
CA VAL A 36 2.44 -6.80 8.46
C VAL A 36 2.90 -7.61 7.25
N ILE A 37 2.98 -8.93 7.42
CA ILE A 37 3.61 -9.82 6.44
C ILE A 37 2.61 -10.88 5.98
N LYS A 38 2.31 -10.87 4.67
CA LYS A 38 1.59 -11.94 3.99
C LYS A 38 2.49 -13.15 3.80
N ARG A 39 1.99 -14.34 4.13
CA ARG A 39 2.67 -15.62 4.00
C ARG A 39 2.50 -16.15 2.59
N TYR A 40 3.60 -16.32 1.87
CA TYR A 40 3.60 -16.96 0.56
C TYR A 40 4.08 -18.41 0.68
N PRO A 41 3.34 -19.41 0.14
CA PRO A 41 3.70 -20.83 0.28
C PRO A 41 5.12 -21.20 -0.18
N ARG A 42 5.70 -20.43 -1.12
CA ARG A 42 7.07 -20.60 -1.62
C ARG A 42 8.00 -19.41 -1.30
N GLY A 43 7.53 -18.46 -0.47
CA GLY A 43 8.30 -17.27 -0.14
C GLY A 43 9.24 -17.51 1.04
N GLN A 44 10.54 -17.68 0.79
CA GLN A 44 11.55 -17.99 1.80
C GLN A 44 11.49 -17.01 3.00
N ALA A 45 11.55 -15.71 2.74
CA ALA A 45 11.49 -14.69 3.78
C ALA A 45 10.16 -14.68 4.55
N SER A 46 9.02 -14.72 3.84
CA SER A 46 7.70 -14.73 4.48
C SER A 46 7.48 -15.96 5.37
N GLN A 47 7.97 -17.12 4.95
CA GLN A 47 7.90 -18.34 5.75
C GLN A 47 8.83 -18.30 6.96
N HIS A 48 10.06 -17.80 6.78
CA HIS A 48 10.99 -17.61 7.89
C HIS A 48 10.40 -16.70 8.96
N ILE A 49 9.87 -15.52 8.58
CA ILE A 49 9.26 -14.57 9.54
C ILE A 49 8.06 -15.21 10.25
N HIS A 50 7.20 -15.94 9.53
CA HIS A 50 6.07 -16.66 10.13
C HIS A 50 6.48 -17.83 11.03
N SER A 51 7.72 -18.32 10.93
CA SER A 51 8.26 -19.36 11.82
C SER A 51 8.85 -18.80 13.12
N LEU A 52 9.02 -17.48 13.23
CA LEU A 52 9.58 -16.85 14.42
C LEU A 52 8.66 -17.03 15.63
N LYS A 53 9.28 -17.25 16.78
CA LYS A 53 8.62 -17.30 18.09
C LYS A 53 8.91 -16.00 18.87
N PRO A 54 8.07 -15.62 19.85
CA PRO A 54 8.40 -14.53 20.76
C PRO A 54 9.82 -14.65 21.32
N GLY A 55 10.56 -13.54 21.32
CA GLY A 55 11.99 -13.52 21.66
C GLY A 55 12.95 -13.71 20.47
N GLY A 56 12.45 -14.09 19.29
CA GLY A 56 13.22 -14.09 18.05
C GLY A 56 13.55 -12.68 17.57
N SER A 57 14.63 -12.56 16.81
CA SER A 57 15.11 -11.30 16.23
C SER A 57 15.11 -11.35 14.70
N LEU A 58 15.12 -10.17 14.08
CA LEU A 58 15.31 -10.00 12.64
C LEU A 58 16.42 -8.98 12.42
N PHE A 59 17.36 -9.30 11.54
CA PHE A 59 18.29 -8.30 11.04
C PHE A 59 17.60 -7.48 9.94
N VAL A 60 17.56 -6.17 10.13
CA VAL A 60 16.95 -5.23 9.18
C VAL A 60 18.03 -4.28 8.70
N LEU A 61 18.34 -4.33 7.40
CA LEU A 61 19.15 -3.31 6.76
C LEU A 61 18.29 -2.07 6.54
N ALA A 62 18.56 -0.97 7.24
CA ALA A 62 17.71 0.22 7.19
C ALA A 62 17.96 1.12 5.96
N ILE A 63 16.85 1.70 5.50
CA ILE A 63 16.61 2.71 4.44
C ILE A 63 16.90 2.28 3.00
N LEU A 64 15.90 1.67 2.37
CA LEU A 64 15.67 1.87 0.93
C LEU A 64 14.93 3.21 0.77
N GLY A 65 15.40 4.07 -0.14
CA GLY A 65 14.77 5.36 -0.39
C GLY A 65 13.30 5.21 -0.78
N GLY A 66 12.42 5.99 -0.16
CA GLY A 66 10.99 6.03 -0.46
C GLY A 66 10.57 7.38 -1.05
N TYR A 67 9.30 7.48 -1.44
CA TYR A 67 8.71 8.77 -1.82
C TYR A 67 8.76 9.74 -0.62
N LYS A 68 9.35 10.92 -0.82
CA LYS A 68 9.43 11.96 0.22
C LYS A 68 8.13 12.76 0.22
N TRP A 69 7.18 12.35 1.06
CA TRP A 69 5.91 13.04 1.19
C TRP A 69 6.09 14.52 1.58
N LYS A 70 5.40 15.41 0.87
CA LYS A 70 5.27 16.82 1.23
C LYS A 70 3.80 17.14 1.42
N GLN A 71 3.51 17.83 2.51
CA GLN A 71 2.14 18.19 2.86
C GLN A 71 1.51 19.05 1.76
N ASN A 72 0.27 18.74 1.37
CA ASN A 72 -0.48 19.47 0.34
C ASN A 72 0.28 19.63 -0.99
N GLU A 73 1.19 18.70 -1.33
CA GLU A 73 1.92 18.73 -2.60
C GLU A 73 0.97 18.50 -3.79
N PHE A 74 -0.06 17.67 -3.61
CA PHE A 74 -1.06 17.36 -4.62
C PHE A 74 -2.46 17.69 -4.12
N ASN A 75 -3.38 17.93 -5.06
CA ASN A 75 -4.79 18.13 -4.74
C ASN A 75 -5.51 16.78 -4.61
N HIS A 76 -5.08 15.81 -5.40
CA HIS A 76 -5.63 14.47 -5.43
C HIS A 76 -4.55 13.44 -5.76
N ILE A 77 -4.59 12.29 -5.08
CA ILE A 77 -3.77 11.14 -5.42
C ILE A 77 -4.64 9.90 -5.63
N VAL A 78 -4.21 9.07 -6.57
CA VAL A 78 -4.77 7.73 -6.78
C VAL A 78 -3.74 6.70 -6.32
N MET A 79 -4.11 5.88 -5.36
CA MET A 79 -3.29 4.76 -4.89
C MET A 79 -3.83 3.48 -5.53
N ILE A 80 -2.97 2.72 -6.21
CA ILE A 80 -3.30 1.42 -6.79
C ILE A 80 -2.47 0.36 -6.08
N ALA A 81 -3.15 -0.48 -5.30
CA ALA A 81 -2.52 -1.52 -4.49
C ALA A 81 -2.92 -2.92 -4.98
N GLY A 82 -1.99 -3.85 -4.89
CA GLY A 82 -2.24 -5.29 -5.11
C GLY A 82 -1.65 -6.12 -3.97
N GLY A 83 -2.47 -6.99 -3.37
CA GLY A 83 -2.04 -7.89 -2.28
C GLY A 83 -1.31 -7.13 -1.15
N ALA A 84 -0.08 -7.56 -0.82
CA ALA A 84 0.71 -6.97 0.26
C ALA A 84 1.13 -5.50 0.02
N GLY A 85 1.04 -4.99 -1.21
CA GLY A 85 1.33 -3.59 -1.54
C GLY A 85 0.43 -2.58 -0.81
N ILE A 86 -0.70 -3.05 -0.28
CA ILE A 86 -1.61 -2.25 0.55
C ILE A 86 -0.96 -1.70 1.82
N THR A 87 0.08 -2.37 2.34
CA THR A 87 0.77 -1.97 3.58
C THR A 87 1.44 -0.60 3.45
N LEU A 88 2.04 -0.29 2.30
CA LEU A 88 2.64 1.02 2.02
C LEU A 88 1.56 2.10 1.85
N MET A 89 0.45 1.77 1.19
CA MET A 89 -0.67 2.70 1.05
C MET A 89 -1.31 3.00 2.41
N ALA A 90 -1.52 1.98 3.25
CA ALA A 90 -2.04 2.15 4.60
C ALA A 90 -1.13 3.03 5.48
N GLN A 91 0.19 2.87 5.37
CA GLN A 91 1.15 3.74 6.05
C GLN A 91 1.01 5.20 5.62
N LEU A 92 0.95 5.45 4.30
CA LEU A 92 0.79 6.80 3.77
C LEU A 92 -0.56 7.41 4.15
N LEU A 93 -1.66 6.64 4.05
CA LEU A 93 -3.00 7.06 4.48
C LEU A 93 -3.01 7.46 5.96
N LYS A 94 -2.38 6.67 6.84
CA LYS A 94 -2.25 7.03 8.26
C LYS A 94 -1.52 8.37 8.43
N GLY A 95 -0.47 8.62 7.68
CA GLY A 95 0.24 9.91 7.67
C GLY A 95 -0.65 11.07 7.20
N ILE A 96 -1.38 10.87 6.10
CA ILE A 96 -2.28 11.88 5.51
C ILE A 96 -3.42 12.24 6.47
N PHE A 97 -4.12 11.24 7.00
CA PHE A 97 -5.34 11.46 7.80
C PHE A 97 -5.09 11.73 9.28
N SER A 98 -3.86 11.50 9.79
CA SER A 98 -3.48 11.97 11.13
C SER A 98 -3.02 13.42 11.17
N ASN A 99 -2.76 14.04 10.00
CA ASN A 99 -2.34 15.44 9.91
C ASN A 99 -3.55 16.36 9.60
N PRO A 100 -4.00 17.20 10.55
CA PRO A 100 -5.15 18.08 10.33
C PRO A 100 -4.92 19.18 9.27
N LEU A 101 -3.66 19.49 8.96
CA LEU A 101 -3.26 20.50 7.97
C LEU A 101 -3.23 19.94 6.53
N GLU A 102 -3.25 18.63 6.38
CA GLU A 102 -3.32 17.96 5.09
C GLU A 102 -4.76 18.04 4.55
N LYS A 103 -4.93 18.47 3.29
CA LYS A 103 -6.23 18.67 2.64
C LYS A 103 -6.43 17.84 1.38
N ILE A 104 -5.40 17.08 0.98
CA ILE A 104 -5.45 16.23 -0.20
C ILE A 104 -6.65 15.27 -0.19
N LYS A 105 -7.19 15.01 -1.39
CA LYS A 105 -8.13 13.92 -1.67
C LYS A 105 -7.37 12.64 -2.05
N VAL A 106 -7.87 11.49 -1.64
CA VAL A 106 -7.23 10.20 -1.92
C VAL A 106 -8.27 9.20 -2.42
N THR A 107 -8.00 8.59 -3.56
CA THR A 107 -8.75 7.42 -4.05
C THR A 107 -7.86 6.20 -4.00
N LEU A 108 -8.26 5.17 -3.26
CA LEU A 108 -7.57 3.88 -3.21
C LEU A 108 -8.30 2.86 -4.09
N LEU A 109 -7.60 2.27 -5.05
CA LEU A 109 -8.02 1.11 -5.82
C LEU A 109 -7.23 -0.11 -5.35
N PHE A 110 -7.90 -1.07 -4.71
CA PHE A 110 -7.24 -2.22 -4.10
C PHE A 110 -7.67 -3.53 -4.78
N GLY A 111 -6.73 -4.13 -5.51
CA GLY A 111 -6.89 -5.43 -6.14
C GLY A 111 -6.51 -6.58 -5.23
N ILE A 112 -7.45 -7.49 -5.01
CA ILE A 112 -7.29 -8.67 -4.16
C ILE A 112 -7.81 -9.95 -4.86
N ASN A 113 -7.46 -11.12 -4.32
CA ASN A 113 -7.88 -12.38 -4.90
C ASN A 113 -9.26 -12.81 -4.40
N THR A 114 -9.53 -12.66 -3.11
CA THR A 114 -10.78 -13.03 -2.42
C THR A 114 -11.22 -11.94 -1.44
N ASP A 115 -12.45 -11.98 -0.94
CA ASP A 115 -12.94 -11.01 0.07
C ASP A 115 -12.11 -11.05 1.37
N GLU A 116 -11.58 -12.22 1.74
CA GLU A 116 -10.76 -12.40 2.94
C GLU A 116 -9.36 -11.76 2.83
N ASP A 117 -8.94 -11.41 1.62
CA ASP A 117 -7.67 -10.71 1.36
C ASP A 117 -7.75 -9.19 1.60
N ALA A 118 -8.94 -8.64 1.92
CA ALA A 118 -9.19 -7.22 2.11
C ALA A 118 -8.58 -6.68 3.43
N LEU A 119 -7.25 -6.67 3.49
CA LEU A 119 -6.48 -6.21 4.64
C LEU A 119 -6.74 -4.73 4.95
N PHE A 120 -6.86 -4.38 6.23
CA PHE A 120 -7.16 -3.03 6.74
C PHE A 120 -8.53 -2.46 6.32
N ARG A 121 -9.47 -3.32 5.89
CA ARG A 121 -10.80 -2.87 5.45
C ARG A 121 -11.51 -2.02 6.51
N SER A 122 -11.54 -2.46 7.76
CA SER A 122 -12.15 -1.71 8.86
C SER A 122 -11.55 -0.30 9.04
N GLU A 123 -10.24 -0.20 8.92
CA GLU A 123 -9.53 1.06 9.03
C GLU A 123 -9.83 1.98 7.85
N PHE A 124 -9.92 1.45 6.63
CA PHE A 124 -10.31 2.23 5.46
C PHE A 124 -11.77 2.68 5.51
N ASP A 125 -12.68 1.81 5.97
CA ASP A 125 -14.09 2.13 6.15
C ASP A 125 -14.26 3.27 7.17
N GLU A 126 -13.48 3.27 8.26
CA GLU A 126 -13.50 4.34 9.26
C GLU A 126 -12.93 5.67 8.71
N ILE A 127 -11.84 5.62 7.93
CA ILE A 127 -11.32 6.82 7.25
C ILE A 127 -12.36 7.37 6.28
N ALA A 128 -13.03 6.51 5.50
CA ALA A 128 -14.03 6.91 4.51
C ALA A 128 -15.25 7.54 5.19
N LYS A 129 -15.68 6.99 6.33
CA LYS A 129 -16.76 7.53 7.15
C LYS A 129 -16.40 8.87 7.78
N THR A 130 -15.15 9.02 8.24
CA THR A 130 -14.67 10.24 8.91
C THR A 130 -14.41 11.37 7.91
N TYR A 131 -13.93 11.04 6.71
CA TYR A 131 -13.52 11.99 5.68
C TYR A 131 -14.16 11.68 4.31
N PRO A 132 -15.51 11.68 4.20
CA PRO A 132 -16.20 11.22 2.99
C PRO A 132 -15.90 12.06 1.74
N ASP A 133 -15.59 13.34 1.90
CA ASP A 133 -15.22 14.24 0.80
C ASP A 133 -13.75 14.13 0.37
N ARG A 134 -12.94 13.39 1.13
CA ARG A 134 -11.48 13.30 0.95
C ARG A 134 -10.95 11.89 0.76
N PHE A 135 -11.68 10.85 1.17
CA PHE A 135 -11.24 9.48 0.99
C PHE A 135 -12.32 8.63 0.33
N SER A 136 -11.91 7.87 -0.68
CA SER A 136 -12.71 6.78 -1.22
C SER A 136 -11.83 5.56 -1.46
N VAL A 137 -12.43 4.37 -1.28
CA VAL A 137 -11.78 3.10 -1.54
C VAL A 137 -12.67 2.25 -2.46
N GLY A 138 -12.08 1.66 -3.48
CA GLY A 138 -12.70 0.70 -4.37
C GLY A 138 -11.92 -0.61 -4.38
N TYR A 139 -12.63 -1.72 -4.30
CA TYR A 139 -12.03 -3.06 -4.29
C TYR A 139 -12.32 -3.80 -5.60
N THR A 140 -11.33 -4.51 -6.13
CA THR A 140 -11.51 -5.45 -7.23
C THR A 140 -11.09 -6.85 -6.81
N ILE A 141 -11.93 -7.85 -7.07
CA ILE A 141 -11.72 -9.25 -6.68
C ILE A 141 -11.58 -10.15 -7.91
N THR A 142 -10.52 -10.97 -7.92
CA THR A 142 -10.32 -11.96 -9.00
C THR A 142 -11.23 -13.20 -8.85
N HIS A 143 -11.37 -13.74 -7.64
CA HIS A 143 -12.20 -14.91 -7.34
C HIS A 143 -13.43 -14.47 -6.54
N LEU A 144 -14.49 -14.12 -7.26
CA LEU A 144 -15.72 -13.59 -6.67
C LEU A 144 -16.42 -14.67 -5.83
N GLY A 145 -16.64 -14.40 -4.54
CA GLY A 145 -17.60 -15.14 -3.74
C GLY A 145 -19.03 -14.90 -4.23
N LEU A 146 -19.95 -15.81 -3.91
CA LEU A 146 -21.37 -15.70 -4.33
C LEU A 146 -22.03 -14.40 -3.83
N ASP A 147 -21.60 -13.89 -2.67
CA ASP A 147 -22.16 -12.71 -2.01
C ASP A 147 -21.23 -11.49 -2.01
N SER A 148 -20.18 -11.49 -2.86
CA SER A 148 -19.24 -10.36 -2.87
C SER A 148 -19.87 -9.11 -3.48
N VAL A 149 -19.75 -7.99 -2.77
CA VAL A 149 -20.20 -6.67 -3.22
C VAL A 149 -19.13 -5.92 -4.05
N PHE A 150 -17.98 -6.54 -4.29
CA PHE A 150 -16.85 -5.90 -4.97
C PHE A 150 -16.85 -6.15 -6.48
N LEU A 151 -16.10 -5.32 -7.19
CA LEU A 151 -16.00 -5.42 -8.64
C LEU A 151 -15.20 -6.67 -9.04
N LYS A 152 -15.75 -7.48 -9.94
CA LYS A 152 -15.04 -8.66 -10.44
C LYS A 152 -13.89 -8.25 -11.36
N GLY A 153 -12.72 -8.85 -11.16
CA GLY A 153 -11.54 -8.70 -12.00
C GLY A 153 -10.39 -7.98 -11.32
N ARG A 154 -9.58 -7.32 -12.14
CA ARG A 154 -8.41 -6.51 -11.72
C ARG A 154 -8.74 -5.03 -11.89
N VAL A 155 -7.89 -4.16 -11.34
CA VAL A 155 -7.96 -2.72 -11.60
C VAL A 155 -7.82 -2.47 -13.10
N THR A 156 -8.83 -1.83 -13.69
CA THR A 156 -8.88 -1.55 -15.14
C THR A 156 -8.61 -0.09 -15.45
N LYS A 157 -8.39 0.21 -16.73
CA LYS A 157 -8.23 1.57 -17.24
C LYS A 157 -9.44 2.46 -16.91
N GLU A 158 -10.64 1.90 -16.99
CA GLU A 158 -11.89 2.59 -16.73
C GLU A 158 -12.01 2.97 -15.25
N LEU A 159 -11.62 2.07 -14.35
CA LEU A 159 -11.62 2.36 -12.91
C LEU A 159 -10.60 3.43 -12.54
N ILE A 160 -9.43 3.42 -13.18
CA ILE A 160 -8.43 4.47 -12.99
C ILE A 160 -8.98 5.80 -13.51
N LYS A 161 -9.60 5.81 -14.69
CA LYS A 161 -10.21 7.02 -15.26
C LYS A 161 -11.33 7.58 -14.39
N ASP A 162 -12.19 6.72 -13.83
CA ASP A 162 -13.23 7.12 -12.87
C ASP A 162 -12.65 7.63 -11.55
N ALA A 163 -11.58 7.01 -11.06
CA ALA A 163 -10.89 7.48 -9.87
C ALA A 163 -10.34 8.89 -10.05
N LEU A 164 -9.81 9.21 -11.23
CA LEU A 164 -9.23 10.50 -11.58
C LEU A 164 -10.28 11.58 -11.86
N SER A 165 -11.41 11.23 -12.49
CA SER A 165 -12.48 12.20 -12.82
C SER A 165 -13.14 12.81 -11.58
N LYS A 166 -12.93 12.23 -10.39
CA LYS A 166 -13.42 12.73 -9.10
C LYS A 166 -12.69 13.98 -8.59
N ALA A 167 -11.60 14.38 -9.25
CA ALA A 167 -10.91 15.62 -9.00
C ALA A 167 -10.96 16.54 -10.23
N SER A 168 -11.26 17.81 -9.98
CA SER A 168 -11.15 18.87 -10.97
C SER A 168 -9.75 19.50 -10.84
N ASN A 169 -8.88 19.21 -11.83
CA ASN A 169 -7.63 19.91 -12.21
C ASN A 169 -6.24 19.39 -11.73
N VAL A 170 -5.44 19.08 -12.76
CA VAL A 170 -4.02 19.39 -13.11
C VAL A 170 -2.87 18.92 -12.18
N HIS A 171 -3.05 18.68 -10.88
CA HIS A 171 -1.94 18.26 -10.01
C HIS A 171 -2.22 16.95 -9.26
N GLU A 172 -2.15 15.87 -10.02
CA GLU A 172 -2.42 14.50 -9.59
C GLU A 172 -1.14 13.65 -9.58
N LYS A 173 -1.09 12.71 -8.64
CA LYS A 173 -0.01 11.73 -8.55
C LYS A 173 -0.58 10.34 -8.30
N VAL A 174 -0.07 9.36 -9.05
CA VAL A 174 -0.49 7.96 -8.94
C VAL A 174 0.57 7.15 -8.20
N PHE A 175 0.19 6.43 -7.16
CA PHE A 175 1.07 5.51 -6.43
C PHE A 175 0.71 4.07 -6.80
N VAL A 176 1.70 3.25 -7.18
CA VAL A 176 1.48 1.86 -7.59
C VAL A 176 2.38 0.93 -6.78
N CYS A 177 1.76 -0.03 -6.08
CA CYS A 177 2.49 -1.10 -5.38
C CYS A 177 1.75 -2.42 -5.46
N GLY A 178 2.41 -3.46 -5.94
CA GLY A 178 1.85 -4.81 -5.88
C GLY A 178 2.69 -5.85 -6.61
N PRO A 179 2.10 -6.99 -6.98
CA PRO A 179 2.82 -8.02 -7.71
C PRO A 179 3.38 -7.48 -9.03
N SER A 180 4.57 -7.96 -9.45
CA SER A 180 5.27 -7.43 -10.62
C SER A 180 4.43 -7.44 -11.90
N ALA A 181 3.54 -8.43 -12.08
CA ALA A 181 2.62 -8.49 -13.21
C ALA A 181 1.60 -7.33 -13.22
N MET A 182 1.12 -6.90 -12.05
CA MET A 182 0.23 -5.74 -11.92
C MET A 182 0.99 -4.45 -12.25
N GLU A 183 2.18 -4.28 -11.70
CA GLU A 183 3.02 -3.11 -11.95
C GLU A 183 3.40 -2.99 -13.43
N ALA A 184 3.79 -4.09 -14.07
CA ALA A 184 4.09 -4.13 -15.49
C ALA A 184 2.87 -3.75 -16.35
N SER A 185 1.67 -4.23 -16.00
CA SER A 185 0.43 -3.86 -16.70
C SER A 185 0.09 -2.37 -16.57
N LEU A 186 0.33 -1.77 -15.40
CA LEU A 186 -0.04 -0.38 -15.13
C LEU A 186 0.99 0.62 -15.66
N LEU A 187 2.27 0.31 -15.47
CA LEU A 187 3.38 1.23 -15.76
C LEU A 187 4.04 0.97 -17.11
N GLY A 188 3.87 -0.23 -17.65
CA GLY A 188 4.57 -0.70 -18.84
C GLY A 188 5.97 -1.20 -18.51
N GLU A 189 6.59 -1.83 -19.49
CA GLU A 189 7.97 -2.28 -19.42
C GLU A 189 8.86 -1.39 -20.30
N ARG A 190 9.99 -0.95 -19.74
CA ARG A 190 10.89 -0.02 -20.43
C ARG A 190 11.33 -0.61 -21.77
N ASN A 191 11.04 0.12 -22.86
CA ASN A 191 11.34 -0.26 -24.25
C ASN A 191 10.58 -1.51 -24.77
N VAL A 192 9.55 -1.97 -24.06
CA VAL A 192 8.77 -3.15 -24.44
C VAL A 192 7.32 -2.78 -24.69
N SER A 193 6.68 -2.08 -23.74
CA SER A 193 5.26 -1.75 -23.84
C SER A 193 4.91 -0.47 -23.09
N GLN A 194 3.87 0.22 -23.55
CA GLN A 194 3.21 1.28 -22.80
C GLN A 194 2.23 0.65 -21.81
N GLY A 195 2.27 1.08 -20.55
CA GLY A 195 1.30 0.64 -19.54
C GLY A 195 0.02 1.46 -19.59
N ILE A 196 -1.01 1.00 -18.86
CA ILE A 196 -2.31 1.67 -18.77
C ILE A 196 -2.19 3.15 -18.39
N LEU A 197 -1.31 3.51 -17.46
CA LEU A 197 -1.11 4.92 -17.08
C LEU A 197 -0.53 5.74 -18.23
N GLY A 198 0.41 5.15 -18.98
CA GLY A 198 0.94 5.78 -20.19
C GLY A 198 -0.16 5.97 -21.25
N GLU A 199 -1.03 4.99 -21.46
CA GLU A 199 -2.15 5.12 -22.41
C GLU A 199 -3.19 6.16 -21.98
N LEU A 200 -3.29 6.44 -20.68
CA LEU A 200 -4.09 7.52 -20.12
C LEU A 200 -3.40 8.89 -20.18
N GLY A 201 -2.16 8.95 -20.71
CA GLY A 201 -1.41 10.18 -20.92
C GLY A 201 -0.52 10.61 -19.75
N PHE A 202 -0.31 9.76 -18.74
CA PHE A 202 0.54 10.10 -17.61
C PHE A 202 2.03 10.13 -17.97
N GLY A 203 2.69 11.22 -17.59
CA GLY A 203 4.15 11.34 -17.58
C GLY A 203 4.80 10.49 -16.47
N LYS A 204 6.09 10.19 -16.62
CA LYS A 204 6.86 9.38 -15.65
C LYS A 204 6.96 10.02 -14.26
N ASP A 205 6.90 11.35 -14.22
CA ASP A 205 6.90 12.17 -13.01
C ASP A 205 5.54 12.21 -12.31
N GLN A 206 4.46 11.77 -12.97
CA GLN A 206 3.10 11.76 -12.42
C GLN A 206 2.70 10.43 -11.78
N PHE A 207 3.58 9.42 -11.80
CA PHE A 207 3.39 8.21 -11.01
C PHE A 207 4.63 7.86 -10.19
N TYR A 208 4.46 7.01 -9.19
CA TYR A 208 5.51 6.46 -8.35
C TYR A 208 5.27 4.97 -8.17
N LYS A 209 6.29 4.17 -8.51
CA LYS A 209 6.36 2.75 -8.17
C LYS A 209 7.07 2.61 -6.83
N CYS A 210 6.45 1.86 -5.93
CA CYS A 210 6.96 1.62 -4.59
C CYS A 210 8.12 0.61 -4.53
#